data_AF-A0A1B6C2A0-F1
#
_entry.id   AF-A0A1B6C2A0-F1
#
_cell.length_a   1.000
_cell.length_b   1.000
_cell.length_c   1.000
_cell.angle_alpha   90.00
_cell.angle_beta   90.00
_cell.angle_gamma   90.00
#
_symmetry.space_group_name_H-M   'P 1'
#
loop_
_entity.id
_entity.type
_entity.pdbx_description
1 polymer ?
#
loop_
_entity_poly.entity_id
_entity_poly.type
_entity_poly.pdbx_seq_one_letter_code
_entity_poly.pdbx_strand_id
1 'polypeptide(L)'
;MALRGENITVHSQLLTSQNESGINAFMKKMWEEVGCKPEDSQRFAFIVTCVNRFIDNKSKYEWKKFKEYFPDIQYFGFYGNGEHYLEITSCEKNLKKKKPLRIAYGDSTSFLFITIKGAKPSQIIRI
;
A
#
# COMPACT_ATOMS: atom_id res chain seq x y z
N MET A 1 -9.77 1.91 -2.15
CA MET A 1 -10.96 1.03 -2.27
C MET A 1 -11.13 0.29 -0.95
N ALA A 2 -12.36 0.14 -0.45
CA ALA A 2 -12.62 -0.58 0.80
C ALA A 2 -13.55 -1.78 0.57
N LEU A 3 -13.12 -2.97 0.99
CA LEU A 3 -13.96 -4.17 1.04
C LEU A 3 -14.35 -4.43 2.50
N ARG A 4 -15.63 -4.72 2.74
CA ARG A 4 -16.16 -5.02 4.07
C ARG A 4 -16.85 -6.38 4.03
N GLY A 5 -16.27 -7.36 4.72
CA GLY A 5 -16.95 -8.59 5.10
C GLY A 5 -17.41 -8.52 6.55
N GLU A 6 -18.13 -9.55 7.03
CA GLU A 6 -18.72 -9.56 8.37
C GLU A 6 -17.69 -9.29 9.49
N ASN A 7 -16.46 -9.79 9.34
CA ASN A 7 -15.38 -9.62 10.33
C ASN A 7 -14.06 -9.05 9.76
N ILE A 8 -14.03 -8.67 8.48
CA ILE A 8 -12.81 -8.22 7.82
C ILE A 8 -13.06 -6.90 7.10
N THR A 9 -12.20 -5.91 7.32
CA THR A 9 -12.14 -4.72 6.47
C THR A 9 -10.79 -4.61 5.80
N VAL A 10 -10.82 -4.33 4.50
CA VAL A 10 -9.61 -4.15 3.69
C VAL A 10 -9.63 -2.75 3.10
N HIS A 11 -8.54 -2.00 3.24
CA HIS A 11 -8.37 -0.70 2.61
C HIS A 11 -7.10 -0.71 1.78
N SER A 12 -7.20 -0.37 0.50
CA SER A 12 -6.03 -0.22 -0.37
C SER A 12 -5.99 1.16 -1.03
N GLN A 13 -4.78 1.72 -1.10
CA GLN A 13 -4.49 2.91 -1.90
C GLN A 13 -3.06 2.91 -2.44
N LEU A 14 -2.85 3.69 -3.50
CA LEU A 14 -1.58 3.88 -4.17
C LEU A 14 -1.09 5.32 -3.98
N LEU A 15 0.10 5.47 -3.40
CA LEU A 15 0.78 6.75 -3.30
C LEU A 15 1.67 6.96 -4.53
N THR A 16 1.35 7.96 -5.34
CA THR A 16 2.14 8.34 -6.53
C THR A 16 2.84 9.69 -6.36
N SER A 17 2.43 10.50 -5.38
CA SER A 17 3.03 11.82 -5.16
C SER A 17 4.51 11.72 -4.82
N GLN A 18 5.27 12.70 -5.33
CA GLN A 18 6.72 12.81 -5.23
C GLN A 18 7.18 13.93 -4.30
N ASN A 19 6.27 14.75 -3.77
CA ASN A 19 6.60 15.85 -2.87
C ASN A 19 6.01 15.64 -1.47
N GLU A 20 6.64 16.25 -0.46
CA GLU A 20 6.28 16.07 0.96
C GLU A 20 4.83 16.46 1.26
N SER A 21 4.35 17.58 0.68
CA SER A 21 2.97 18.04 0.85
C SER A 21 1.95 16.99 0.39
N GLY A 22 2.15 16.42 -0.79
CA GLY A 22 1.28 15.39 -1.34
C GLY A 22 1.41 14.05 -0.62
N ILE A 23 2.59 13.70 -0.12
CA ILE A 23 2.77 12.52 0.74
C ILE A 23 1.99 12.69 2.04
N ASN A 24 2.10 13.86 2.69
CA ASN A 24 1.39 14.13 3.94
C ASN A 24 -0.13 14.18 3.73
N ALA A 25 -0.60 14.82 2.66
CA ALA A 25 -2.02 14.85 2.30
C ALA A 25 -2.57 13.45 2.03
N PHE A 26 -1.80 12.61 1.33
CA PHE A 26 -2.15 11.21 1.10
C PHE A 26 -2.27 10.42 2.40
N MET A 27 -1.26 10.50 3.29
CA MET A 27 -1.26 9.79 4.56
C MET A 27 -2.43 10.22 5.44
N LYS A 28 -2.73 11.52 5.50
CA LYS A 28 -3.89 12.05 6.20
C LYS A 28 -5.20 11.47 5.67
N LYS A 29 -5.41 11.51 4.35
CA LYS A 29 -6.61 10.97 3.71
C LYS A 29 -6.75 9.47 3.97
N MET A 30 -5.64 8.72 3.86
CA MET A 30 -5.62 7.30 4.16
C MET A 30 -5.99 7.01 5.61
N TRP A 31 -5.46 7.79 6.56
CA TRP A 31 -5.81 7.69 7.97
C TRP A 31 -7.29 7.97 8.23
N GLU A 32 -7.85 9.00 7.60
CA GLU A 32 -9.29 9.32 7.68
C GLU A 32 -10.16 8.18 7.12
N GLU A 33 -9.72 7.51 6.05
CA GLU A 33 -10.46 6.39 5.46
C GLU A 33 -10.33 5.08 6.25
N VAL A 34 -9.13 4.77 6.75
CA VAL A 34 -8.84 3.55 7.53
C VAL A 34 -9.39 3.67 8.96
N GLY A 35 -9.40 4.89 9.50
CA GLY A 35 -9.82 5.23 10.85
C GLY A 35 -8.95 4.60 11.94
N CYS A 36 -9.34 4.82 13.20
CA CYS A 36 -8.72 4.16 14.35
C CYS A 36 -8.90 2.63 14.27
N LYS A 37 -7.97 1.89 14.88
CA LYS A 37 -8.10 0.43 15.02
C LYS A 37 -9.29 0.14 15.96
N PRO A 38 -10.32 -0.61 15.54
CA PRO A 38 -11.40 -1.00 16.42
C PRO A 38 -10.91 -1.79 17.64
N GLU A 39 -11.62 -1.70 18.76
CA GLU A 39 -11.42 -2.59 19.91
C GLU A 39 -11.57 -4.05 19.50
N ASP A 40 -10.86 -4.94 20.18
CA ASP A 40 -10.83 -6.38 19.91
C ASP A 40 -10.54 -6.76 18.45
N SER A 41 -9.72 -5.94 17.76
CA SER A 41 -9.31 -6.20 16.38
C SER A 41 -7.79 -6.23 16.22
N GLN A 42 -7.37 -7.00 15.22
CA GLN A 42 -6.00 -7.01 14.70
C GLN A 42 -5.97 -6.21 13.41
N ARG A 43 -4.93 -5.39 13.23
CA ARG A 43 -4.72 -4.64 12.00
C ARG A 43 -3.30 -4.79 11.52
N PHE A 44 -3.17 -5.12 10.24
CA PHE A 44 -1.90 -5.27 9.54
C PHE A 44 -1.85 -4.33 8.35
N ALA A 45 -0.68 -3.78 8.09
CA ALA A 45 -0.39 -3.00 6.88
C ALA A 45 0.64 -3.75 6.02
N PHE A 46 0.29 -4.04 4.77
CA PHE A 46 1.22 -4.54 3.76
C PHE A 46 1.61 -3.39 2.86
N ILE A 47 2.91 -3.17 2.72
CA ILE A 47 3.46 -1.98 2.06
C ILE A 47 4.45 -2.42 0.99
N VAL A 48 4.19 -2.00 -0.24
CA VAL A 48 5.04 -2.33 -1.39
C VAL A 48 5.55 -1.06 -2.02
N THR A 49 6.85 -0.83 -1.89
CA THR A 49 7.50 0.39 -2.39
C THR A 49 8.31 0.08 -3.64
N CYS A 50 8.11 0.84 -4.72
CA CYS A 50 8.97 0.77 -5.91
C CYS A 50 10.43 1.09 -5.53
N VAL A 51 11.39 0.27 -5.99
CA VAL A 51 12.83 0.48 -5.68
C VAL A 51 13.34 1.88 -6.01
N ASN A 52 12.89 2.46 -7.14
CA ASN A 52 13.31 3.79 -7.59
C ASN A 52 12.84 4.91 -6.63
N ARG A 53 11.77 4.68 -5.87
CA ARG A 53 11.25 5.60 -4.84
C ARG A 53 12.21 5.76 -3.66
N PHE A 54 13.14 4.81 -3.47
CA PHE A 54 14.13 4.86 -2.41
C PHE A 54 15.28 5.83 -2.71
N ILE A 55 15.62 6.02 -3.99
CA ILE A 55 16.81 6.76 -4.44
C ILE A 55 16.74 8.24 -4.02
N ASP A 56 15.53 8.80 -3.91
CA ASP A 56 15.32 10.24 -3.73
C ASP A 56 15.25 10.72 -2.25
N ASN A 57 15.63 9.90 -1.25
CA ASN A 57 15.40 10.17 0.20
C ASN A 57 13.92 10.37 0.62
N LYS A 58 12.97 10.42 -0.32
CA LYS A 58 11.52 10.58 -0.09
C LYS A 58 10.91 9.40 0.67
N SER A 59 11.48 8.20 0.51
CA SER A 59 11.10 7.02 1.29
C SER A 59 11.20 7.29 2.79
N LYS A 60 12.20 8.05 3.26
CA LYS A 60 12.35 8.40 4.68
C LYS A 60 11.20 9.28 5.18
N TYR A 61 10.80 10.29 4.41
CA TYR A 61 9.68 11.15 4.77
C TYR A 61 8.36 10.38 4.76
N GLU A 62 8.13 9.56 3.74
CA GLU A 62 6.97 8.69 3.64
C GLU A 62 6.86 7.75 4.84
N TRP A 63 7.97 7.08 5.20
CA TRP A 63 8.01 6.21 6.38
C TRP A 63 7.81 6.97 7.69
N LYS A 64 8.36 8.18 7.80
CA LYS A 64 8.11 9.06 8.95
C LYS A 64 6.62 9.36 9.08
N LYS A 65 5.96 9.79 8.00
CA LYS A 65 4.53 10.10 8.00
C LYS A 65 3.66 8.87 8.24
N PHE A 66 4.01 7.73 7.66
CA PHE A 66 3.31 6.47 7.95
C PHE A 66 3.31 6.17 9.45
N LYS A 67 4.46 6.27 10.12
CA LYS A 67 4.57 6.02 11.57
C LYS A 67 3.86 7.08 12.43
N GLU A 68 3.80 8.32 11.97
CA GLU A 68 3.03 9.38 12.65
C GLU A 68 1.52 9.10 12.63
N TYR A 69 0.97 8.67 11.49
CA TYR A 69 -0.46 8.39 11.34
C TYR A 69 -0.87 7.00 11.85
N PHE A 70 0.04 6.03 11.84
CA PHE A 70 -0.23 4.63 12.16
C PHE A 70 0.78 4.04 13.17
N PRO A 71 0.91 4.61 14.38
CA PRO A 71 1.96 4.23 15.33
C PRO A 71 1.84 2.78 15.84
N ASP A 72 0.62 2.26 16.00
CA ASP A 72 0.35 0.98 16.68
C ASP A 72 -0.05 -0.16 15.72
N ILE A 73 0.26 -0.02 14.43
CA ILE A 73 -0.08 -1.01 13.41
C ILE A 73 1.14 -1.87 13.08
N GLN A 74 0.95 -3.20 13.09
CA GLN A 74 1.96 -4.12 12.57
C GLN A 74 2.03 -3.98 11.05
N TYR A 75 3.24 -3.83 10.51
CA TYR A 75 3.43 -3.66 9.09
C TYR A 75 4.46 -4.62 8.52
N PHE A 76 4.24 -5.02 7.27
CA PHE A 76 5.11 -5.86 6.48
C PHE A 76 5.43 -5.11 5.20
N GLY A 77 6.70 -4.72 5.06
CA GLY A 77 7.19 -3.94 3.92
C GLY A 77 8.12 -4.76 3.05
N PHE A 78 7.97 -4.67 1.73
CA PHE A 78 8.99 -5.14 0.80
C PHE A 78 9.18 -4.15 -0.34
N TYR A 79 10.42 -4.08 -0.84
CA TYR A 79 10.73 -3.33 -2.05
C TYR A 79 10.44 -4.20 -3.26
N GLY A 80 9.68 -3.65 -4.20
CA GLY A 80 9.35 -4.32 -5.45
C GLY A 80 9.93 -3.55 -6.63
N ASN A 81 10.41 -4.28 -7.64
CA ASN A 81 10.51 -3.73 -8.98
C ASN A 81 9.07 -3.68 -9.53
N GLY A 82 8.33 -2.60 -9.26
CA GLY A 82 6.99 -2.44 -9.80
C GLY A 82 7.05 -2.54 -11.32
N GLU A 83 6.39 -3.54 -11.91
CA GLU A 83 6.23 -3.85 -13.35
C GLU A 83 7.44 -3.69 -14.29
N HIS A 84 8.64 -3.35 -13.82
CA HIS A 84 9.84 -3.27 -14.66
C HIS A 84 10.22 -4.63 -15.27
N TYR A 85 9.62 -5.72 -14.75
CA TYR A 85 9.80 -7.10 -15.20
C TYR A 85 8.49 -7.86 -15.43
N LEU A 86 7.32 -7.20 -15.35
CA LEU A 86 6.16 -7.74 -16.06
C LEU A 86 6.35 -7.31 -17.50
N GLU A 87 7.26 -8.00 -18.21
CA GLU A 87 7.15 -8.02 -19.64
C GLU A 87 5.70 -8.43 -19.94
N ILE A 88 4.97 -7.51 -20.56
CA ILE A 88 3.64 -7.70 -21.13
C ILE A 88 3.79 -8.64 -22.36
N THR A 89 4.50 -9.76 -22.22
CA THR A 89 4.90 -10.66 -23.32
C THR A 89 4.27 -12.05 -23.20
N SER A 90 3.66 -12.41 -22.06
CA SER A 90 3.05 -13.75 -21.91
C SER A 90 1.55 -13.81 -22.23
N CYS A 91 0.79 -12.71 -22.08
CA CYS A 91 -0.68 -12.73 -22.30
C CYS A 91 -1.18 -11.85 -23.46
N GLU A 92 -0.37 -10.95 -24.02
CA GLU A 92 -0.83 -9.98 -25.03
C GLU A 92 -0.47 -10.31 -26.48
N LYS A 93 0.10 -11.49 -26.79
CA LYS A 93 0.47 -11.85 -28.18
C LYS A 93 -0.69 -11.77 -29.19
N ASN A 94 -1.95 -11.66 -28.73
CA ASN A 94 -3.14 -11.49 -29.55
C ASN A 94 -3.82 -10.11 -29.46
N LEU A 95 -3.31 -9.15 -28.68
CA LEU A 95 -3.87 -7.79 -28.66
C LEU A 95 -3.18 -6.95 -29.72
N LYS A 96 -3.89 -6.74 -30.84
CA LYS A 96 -3.51 -5.81 -31.91
C LYS A 96 -2.93 -4.55 -31.30
N LYS A 97 -1.66 -4.24 -31.61
CA LYS A 97 -0.87 -3.08 -31.18
C LYS A 97 -1.72 -1.80 -31.14
N LYS A 98 -2.43 -1.57 -30.04
CA LYS A 98 -2.91 -0.24 -29.67
C LYS A 98 -1.70 0.45 -29.05
N LYS A 99 -1.57 1.75 -29.33
CA LYS A 99 -0.51 2.63 -28.81
C LYS A 99 -0.11 2.21 -27.40
N PRO A 100 1.19 2.14 -27.07
CA PRO A 100 1.62 1.76 -25.73
C PRO A 100 0.80 2.56 -24.74
N LEU A 101 0.04 1.86 -23.91
CA LEU A 101 -0.68 2.44 -22.80
C LEU A 101 0.39 3.13 -21.96
N ARG A 102 0.60 4.44 -22.17
CA ARG A 102 1.35 5.30 -21.25
C ARG A 102 0.49 5.46 -20.01
N ILE A 103 0.30 4.37 -19.28
CA ILE A 103 0.04 4.46 -17.85
C ILE A 103 1.27 5.21 -17.32
N ALA A 104 1.06 6.32 -16.64
CA ALA A 104 2.15 7.07 -16.06
C ALA A 104 2.86 6.15 -15.05
N TYR A 105 3.92 5.48 -15.49
CA TYR A 105 4.80 4.66 -14.66
C TYR A 105 5.54 5.62 -13.72
N GLY A 106 4.91 5.93 -12.59
CA GLY A 106 5.48 6.75 -11.54
C GLY A 106 5.91 5.87 -10.39
N ASP A 107 7.08 6.18 -9.82
CA ASP A 107 7.56 5.54 -8.60
C ASP A 107 6.48 5.64 -7.52
N SER A 108 6.00 4.50 -7.02
CA SER A 108 4.84 4.46 -6.14
C SER A 108 5.08 3.61 -4.90
N THR A 109 4.23 3.83 -3.90
CA THR A 109 4.08 2.89 -2.79
C THR A 109 2.63 2.47 -2.69
N SER A 110 2.40 1.17 -2.71
CA SER A 110 1.08 0.58 -2.44
C SER A 110 0.94 0.31 -0.96
N PHE A 111 -0.22 0.67 -0.41
CA PHE A 111 -0.59 0.38 0.97
C PHE A 111 -1.84 -0.49 0.97
N LEU A 112 -1.81 -1.57 1.75
CA LEU A 112 -2.94 -2.46 1.97
C LEU A 112 -3.11 -2.68 3.46
N PHE A 113 -4.20 -2.18 4.03
CA PHE A 113 -4.59 -2.44 5.41
C PHE A 113 -5.61 -3.56 5.45
N ILE A 114 -5.40 -4.52 6.34
CA ILE A 114 -6.35 -5.59 6.65
C ILE A 114 -6.65 -5.50 8.14
N THR A 115 -7.93 -5.29 8.48
CA THR A 115 -8.43 -5.34 9.85
C THR A 115 -9.30 -6.56 10.01
N ILE A 116 -9.02 -7.39 11.03
CA ILE A 116 -9.79 -8.58 11.38
C ILE A 116 -10.36 -8.37 12.79
N LYS A 117 -11.69 -8.39 12.91
CA LYS A 117 -12.41 -8.28 14.19
C LYS A 117 -12.43 -9.64 14.91
N GLY A 118 -12.30 -9.61 16.24
CA GLY A 118 -12.41 -10.80 17.09
C GLY A 118 -11.18 -11.73 17.06
N ALA A 119 -10.09 -11.33 16.39
CA ALA A 119 -8.87 -12.14 16.34
C ALA A 119 -8.03 -11.95 17.62
N LYS A 120 -7.84 -13.04 18.37
CA LYS A 120 -6.86 -13.05 19.49
C LYS A 120 -5.44 -13.12 18.92
N PRO A 121 -4.44 -12.44 19.52
CA PRO A 121 -3.05 -12.49 19.06
C PRO A 121 -2.49 -13.92 18.89
N SER A 122 -3.01 -14.89 19.68
CA SER A 122 -2.62 -16.30 19.64
C SER A 122 -3.17 -17.09 18.43
N GLN A 123 -4.07 -16.52 17.65
CA GLN A 123 -4.65 -17.15 16.46
C GLN A 123 -3.96 -16.72 15.15
N ILE A 124 -2.98 -15.81 15.25
CA ILE A 124 -2.18 -15.38 14.11
C ILE A 124 -1.06 -16.40 13.91
N ILE A 125 -1.11 -17.13 12.79
CA ILE A 125 -0.04 -18.04 12.38
C ILE A 125 1.24 -17.21 12.21
N ARG A 126 2.25 -17.50 13.04
CA ARG A 126 3.61 -16.99 12.83
C ARG A 126 4.21 -17.79 11.67
N ILE A 127 4.43 -17.12 10.54
CA ILE A 127 5.11 -17.68 9.37
C ILE A 127 6.61 -17.57 9.60
#